data_AF-A0A1E4BEC3-F1
#
_entry.id   AF-A0A1E4BEC3-F1
#
_cell.length_a   1.000
_cell.length_b   1.000
_cell.length_c   1.000
_cell.angle_alpha   90.00
_cell.angle_beta   90.00
_cell.angle_gamma   90.00
#
_symmetry.space_group_name_H-M   'P 1'
#
loop_
_entity.id
_entity.type
_entity.pdbx_description
1 polymer ?
#
loop_
_entity_poly.entity_id
_entity_poly.type
_entity_poly.pdbx_seq_one_letter_code
_entity_poly.pdbx_strand_id
1 'polypeptide(L)'
;MVPTDSAADAICRDLTNSYRCAQAIERTLLTAANGNVVRTGRHLRIALGRGDTLVFTDSLPDDPAGTWFSYRGLIAAVGYHLIEVQYYEGGRYLFVNGRTGWIGSSNGVPVIAPDGSRLAAGNVDLEAEYSPTTLQIWSVAADSLILEFDHDFVASPVTADSVWGPRNLEWLNPTELRFAREFSLGATNGTARVVLDSTHWRILVP
;
A
#
# COMPACT_ATOMS: atom_id res chain seq x y z
N MET A 1 8.42 10.40 -5.14
CA MET A 1 8.45 9.01 -5.62
C MET A 1 8.27 8.11 -4.41
N VAL A 2 7.36 7.13 -4.49
CA VAL A 2 7.24 6.10 -3.43
C VAL A 2 8.45 5.17 -3.53
N PRO A 3 9.16 4.87 -2.42
CA PRO A 3 10.30 3.96 -2.44
C PRO A 3 9.89 2.56 -2.90
N THR A 4 10.73 1.92 -3.69
CA THR A 4 10.67 0.46 -3.89
C THR A 4 11.01 -0.26 -2.59
N ASP A 5 10.55 -1.49 -2.42
CA ASP A 5 10.83 -2.32 -1.22
C ASP A 5 12.33 -2.33 -0.86
N SER A 6 13.23 -2.55 -1.83
CA SER A 6 14.68 -2.54 -1.59
C SER A 6 15.26 -1.23 -1.01
N ALA A 7 14.68 -0.09 -1.36
CA ALA A 7 15.11 1.21 -0.86
C ALA A 7 14.54 1.48 0.54
N ALA A 8 13.31 1.04 0.79
CA ALA A 8 12.71 1.05 2.12
C ALA A 8 13.49 0.13 3.08
N ASP A 9 13.85 -1.07 2.65
CA ASP A 9 14.62 -2.04 3.42
C ASP A 9 15.99 -1.50 3.81
N ALA A 10 16.65 -0.76 2.90
CA ALA A 10 17.92 -0.11 3.21
C ALA A 10 17.79 0.96 4.31
N ILE A 11 16.68 1.71 4.33
CA ILE A 11 16.39 2.70 5.39
C ILE A 11 16.07 1.99 6.71
N CYS A 12 15.41 0.84 6.66
CA CYS A 12 14.88 0.14 7.83
C CYS A 12 15.78 -0.98 8.37
N ARG A 13 16.96 -1.20 7.79
CA ARG A 13 17.88 -2.31 8.11
C ARG A 13 18.12 -2.54 9.61
N ASP A 14 18.23 -1.47 10.39
CA ASP A 14 18.53 -1.53 11.83
C ASP A 14 17.31 -1.19 12.71
N LEU A 15 16.10 -1.16 12.13
CA LEU A 15 14.86 -0.79 12.80
C LEU A 15 13.93 -2.00 12.89
N THR A 16 13.80 -2.55 14.09
CA THR A 16 12.95 -3.72 14.36
C THR A 16 11.47 -3.37 14.59
N ASN A 17 11.17 -2.08 14.75
CA ASN A 17 9.80 -1.59 14.96
C ASN A 17 9.29 -0.94 13.68
N SER A 18 8.17 -1.44 13.14
CA SER A 18 7.54 -0.97 11.90
C SER A 18 7.25 0.54 11.95
N TYR A 19 6.75 1.05 13.08
CA TYR A 19 6.47 2.48 13.25
C TYR A 19 7.74 3.34 13.12
N ARG A 20 8.86 2.92 13.73
CA ARG A 20 10.15 3.61 13.57
C ARG A 20 10.65 3.56 12.13
N CYS A 21 10.46 2.44 11.43
CA CYS A 21 10.78 2.29 10.02
C CYS A 21 9.97 3.28 9.16
N ALA A 22 8.65 3.33 9.35
CA ALA A 22 7.76 4.25 8.66
C ALA A 22 8.16 5.73 8.88
N GLN A 23 8.50 6.10 10.11
CA GLN A 23 9.00 7.45 10.43
C GLN A 23 10.36 7.76 9.78
N ALA A 24 11.26 6.77 9.67
CA ALA A 24 12.55 6.96 9.01
C ALA A 24 12.37 7.19 7.50
N ILE A 25 11.46 6.43 6.87
CA ILE A 25 11.08 6.61 5.47
C ILE A 25 10.44 7.99 5.27
N GLU A 26 9.46 8.36 6.10
CA GLU A 26 8.81 9.67 6.03
C GLU A 26 9.83 10.81 6.08
N ARG A 27 10.76 10.81 7.04
CA ARG A 27 11.79 11.87 7.17
C ARG A 27 12.57 12.06 5.87
N THR A 28 12.94 10.96 5.22
CA THR A 28 13.66 11.00 3.93
C THR A 28 12.79 11.63 2.83
N LEU A 29 11.51 11.29 2.81
CA LEU A 29 10.57 11.72 1.76
C LEU A 29 10.06 13.15 1.95
N LEU A 30 9.96 13.64 3.20
CA LEU A 30 9.56 15.02 3.47
C LEU A 30 10.59 16.02 2.92
N THR A 31 11.88 15.71 2.99
CA THR A 31 12.92 16.53 2.35
C THR A 31 12.71 16.60 0.84
N ALA A 32 12.36 15.49 0.21
CA ALA A 32 12.08 15.43 -1.23
C ALA A 32 10.75 16.09 -1.63
N ALA A 33 9.81 16.27 -0.69
CA ALA A 33 8.50 16.88 -0.94
C ALA A 33 8.55 18.42 -1.07
N ASN A 34 9.71 19.05 -0.83
CA ASN A 34 9.96 20.49 -1.00
C ASN A 34 8.87 21.39 -0.40
N GLY A 35 8.37 21.05 0.79
CA GLY A 35 7.36 21.83 1.51
C GLY A 35 5.90 21.55 1.11
N ASN A 36 5.63 20.75 0.07
CA ASN A 36 4.26 20.34 -0.28
C ASN A 36 3.67 19.34 0.73
N VAL A 37 4.53 18.61 1.43
CA VAL A 37 4.17 17.76 2.55
C VAL A 37 5.05 18.13 3.74
N VAL A 38 4.43 18.45 4.87
CA VAL A 38 5.13 18.94 6.06
C VAL A 38 4.60 18.25 7.30
N ARG A 39 5.50 17.73 8.14
CA ARG A 39 5.17 17.29 9.48
C ARG A 39 5.51 18.37 10.51
N THR A 40 4.57 18.67 11.40
CA THR A 40 4.76 19.56 12.55
C THR A 40 4.13 18.94 13.79
N GLY A 41 4.96 18.42 14.69
CA GLY A 41 4.49 17.62 15.82
C GLY A 41 3.64 16.44 15.33
N ARG A 42 2.41 16.33 15.83
CA ARG A 42 1.45 15.26 15.48
C ARG A 42 0.69 15.49 14.17
N HIS A 43 0.95 16.56 13.43
CA HIS A 43 0.21 16.87 12.22
C HIS A 43 1.06 16.65 10.96
N LEU A 44 0.57 15.81 10.03
CA LEU A 44 1.04 15.73 8.65
C LEU A 44 0.12 16.57 7.77
N ARG A 45 0.68 17.57 7.12
CA ARG A 45 -0.03 18.48 6.22
C ARG A 45 0.37 18.19 4.79
N ILE A 46 -0.62 18.10 3.90
CA ILE A 46 -0.44 17.91 2.46
C ILE A 46 -1.13 19.07 1.75
N ALA A 47 -0.37 19.87 1.03
CA ALA A 47 -0.91 20.90 0.16
C ALA A 47 -1.58 20.26 -1.05
N LEU A 48 -2.83 20.64 -1.33
CA LEU A 48 -3.61 20.12 -2.45
C LEU A 48 -3.60 21.13 -3.60
N GLY A 49 -3.74 20.63 -4.84
CA GLY A 49 -3.69 21.44 -6.06
C GLY A 49 -4.78 22.52 -6.17
N ARG A 50 -5.83 22.47 -5.34
CA ARG A 50 -6.89 23.49 -5.27
C ARG A 50 -6.64 24.60 -4.24
N GLY A 51 -5.47 24.60 -3.59
CA GLY A 51 -5.11 25.56 -2.54
C GLY A 51 -5.55 25.13 -1.13
N ASP A 52 -6.31 24.05 -1.02
CA ASP A 52 -6.66 23.43 0.26
C ASP A 52 -5.46 22.69 0.88
N THR A 53 -5.55 22.40 2.17
CA THR A 53 -4.57 21.57 2.89
C THR A 53 -5.27 20.44 3.60
N LEU A 54 -4.90 19.21 3.30
CA LEU A 54 -5.33 18.05 4.07
C LEU A 54 -4.41 17.87 5.29
N VAL A 55 -5.00 17.56 6.45
CA VAL A 55 -4.25 17.37 7.70
C VAL A 55 -4.60 16.02 8.31
N PHE A 56 -3.60 15.14 8.44
CA PHE A 56 -3.68 13.96 9.30
C PHE A 56 -3.11 14.29 10.67
N THR A 57 -3.75 13.79 11.72
CA THR A 57 -3.33 14.03 13.11
C THR A 57 -3.11 12.70 13.81
N ASP A 58 -1.88 12.49 14.27
CA ASP A 58 -1.53 11.29 15.01
C ASP A 58 -2.16 11.29 16.40
N SER A 59 -2.55 10.11 16.86
CA SER A 59 -2.88 9.87 18.27
C SER A 59 -1.70 10.15 19.18
N LEU A 60 -1.97 10.23 20.49
CA LEU A 60 -0.90 10.30 21.47
C LEU A 60 -0.07 9.01 21.46
N PRO A 61 1.21 9.06 21.85
CA PRO A 61 2.01 7.86 22.05
C PRO A 61 1.30 6.88 23.00
N ASP A 62 1.47 5.59 22.74
CA ASP A 62 0.97 4.48 23.58
C ASP A 62 -0.56 4.41 23.74
N ASP A 63 -1.33 5.11 22.90
CA ASP A 63 -2.78 4.96 22.81
C ASP A 63 -3.12 3.59 22.16
N PRO A 64 -3.76 2.65 22.87
CA PRO A 64 -4.09 1.34 22.31
C PRO A 64 -5.11 1.40 21.16
N ALA A 65 -5.91 2.48 21.10
CA ALA A 65 -6.81 2.77 19.98
C ALA A 65 -6.19 3.79 19.01
N GLY A 66 -4.87 4.02 19.14
CA GLY A 66 -4.15 5.05 18.44
C GLY A 66 -4.07 4.81 16.94
N THR A 67 -4.02 5.90 16.19
CA THR A 67 -3.75 5.89 14.76
C THR A 67 -2.62 6.87 14.47
N TRP A 68 -1.61 6.42 13.73
CA TRP A 68 -0.46 7.25 13.36
C TRP A 68 -0.25 7.23 11.85
N PHE A 69 0.11 8.38 11.29
CA PHE A 69 0.19 8.59 9.85
C PHE A 69 1.62 8.91 9.43
N SER A 70 2.17 8.13 8.51
CA SER A 70 3.51 8.36 7.94
C SER A 70 3.44 8.54 6.43
N TYR A 71 4.05 9.61 5.91
CA TYR A 71 4.12 9.86 4.47
C TYR A 71 5.01 8.83 3.77
N ARG A 72 4.47 8.19 2.72
CA ARG A 72 5.17 7.19 1.90
C ARG A 72 5.53 7.67 0.51
N GLY A 73 5.21 8.91 0.17
CA GLY A 73 5.65 9.55 -1.06
C GLY A 73 4.51 9.88 -2.02
N LEU A 74 4.89 10.51 -3.13
CA LEU A 74 3.99 10.81 -4.25
C LEU A 74 4.15 9.76 -5.34
N ILE A 75 3.03 9.17 -5.74
CA ILE A 75 2.85 8.33 -6.92
C ILE A 75 2.62 9.28 -8.11
N ALA A 76 3.72 9.86 -8.61
CA ALA A 76 3.66 10.98 -9.57
C ALA A 76 2.90 10.64 -10.87
N ALA A 77 2.98 9.39 -11.34
CA ALA A 77 2.32 8.95 -12.57
C ALA A 77 0.79 9.13 -12.54
N VAL A 78 0.18 9.06 -11.34
CA VAL A 78 -1.28 9.15 -11.16
C VAL A 78 -1.69 10.31 -10.25
N GLY A 79 -0.72 11.05 -9.68
CA GLY A 79 -0.99 12.23 -8.85
C GLY A 79 -1.54 11.92 -7.45
N TYR A 80 -1.24 10.74 -6.89
CA TYR A 80 -1.68 10.33 -5.55
C TYR A 80 -0.55 10.35 -4.54
N HIS A 81 -0.78 10.94 -3.37
CA HIS A 81 0.07 10.74 -2.20
C HIS A 81 -0.26 9.40 -1.56
N LEU A 82 0.75 8.69 -1.08
CA LEU A 82 0.60 7.47 -0.30
C LEU A 82 0.90 7.77 1.16
N ILE A 83 0.01 7.37 2.05
CA ILE A 83 0.14 7.51 3.50
C ILE A 83 0.04 6.12 4.11
N GLU A 84 1.00 5.75 4.94
CA GLU A 84 0.89 4.57 5.79
C GLU A 84 0.16 4.96 7.06
N VAL A 85 -0.84 4.15 7.42
CA VAL A 85 -1.61 4.26 8.65
C VAL A 85 -1.23 3.09 9.50
N GLN A 86 -0.75 3.36 10.70
CA GLN A 86 -0.42 2.34 11.68
C GLN A 86 -1.38 2.44 12.85
N TYR A 87 -1.78 1.27 13.33
CA TYR A 87 -2.53 1.10 14.57
C TYR A 87 -1.61 0.55 15.64
N TYR A 88 -2.15 0.21 16.81
CA TYR A 88 -1.38 -0.49 17.83
C TYR A 88 -0.84 -1.83 17.29
N GLU A 89 -1.68 -2.56 16.54
CA GLU A 89 -1.32 -3.74 15.76
C GLU A 89 -1.82 -3.62 14.32
N GLY A 90 -0.98 -3.97 13.36
CA GLY A 90 -1.30 -3.88 11.93
C GLY A 90 -1.33 -2.45 11.39
N GLY A 91 -1.86 -2.33 10.17
CA GLY A 91 -1.90 -1.06 9.46
C GLY A 91 -2.58 -1.18 8.10
N ARG A 92 -2.56 -0.07 7.35
CA ARG A 92 -3.00 -0.02 5.95
C ARG A 92 -2.39 1.18 5.26
N TYR A 93 -2.69 1.35 3.98
CA TYR A 93 -2.27 2.51 3.20
C TYR A 93 -3.47 3.32 2.74
N LEU A 94 -3.30 4.64 2.67
CA LEU A 94 -4.25 5.58 2.08
C LEU A 94 -3.67 6.16 0.79
N PHE A 95 -4.51 6.20 -0.23
CA PHE A 95 -4.31 7.01 -1.42
C PHE A 95 -4.97 8.35 -1.20
N VAL A 96 -4.23 9.45 -1.36
CA VAL A 96 -4.79 10.81 -1.32
C VAL A 96 -4.59 11.45 -2.68
N ASN A 97 -5.68 11.77 -3.38
CA ASN A 97 -5.60 12.50 -4.64
C ASN A 97 -4.99 13.89 -4.37
N GLY A 98 -3.84 14.19 -4.97
CA GLY A 98 -3.09 15.43 -4.72
C GLY A 98 -3.81 16.70 -5.20
N ARG A 99 -4.84 16.58 -6.05
CA ARG A 99 -5.65 17.72 -6.52
C ARG A 99 -6.87 17.95 -5.64
N THR A 100 -7.62 16.88 -5.33
CA THR A 100 -8.95 16.98 -4.70
C THR A 100 -8.96 16.64 -3.22
N GLY A 101 -7.93 15.97 -2.72
CA GLY A 101 -7.91 15.41 -1.37
C GLY A 101 -8.80 14.17 -1.20
N TRP A 102 -9.37 13.61 -2.28
CA TRP A 102 -10.11 12.35 -2.21
C TRP A 102 -9.24 11.25 -1.59
N ILE A 103 -9.81 10.46 -0.69
CA ILE A 103 -9.11 9.40 0.05
C ILE A 103 -9.70 8.04 -0.32
N GLY A 104 -8.83 7.13 -0.75
CA GLY A 104 -9.09 5.70 -0.83
C GLY A 104 -8.08 4.93 0.04
N SER A 105 -8.24 3.61 0.16
CA SER A 105 -7.31 2.78 0.94
C SER A 105 -6.91 1.50 0.22
N SER A 106 -5.77 0.95 0.61
CA SER A 106 -5.26 -0.37 0.22
C SER A 106 -4.68 -1.09 1.43
N ASN A 107 -4.66 -2.42 1.38
CA ASN A 107 -4.06 -3.23 2.45
C ASN A 107 -2.52 -3.32 2.33
N GLY A 108 -1.95 -3.01 1.16
CA GLY A 108 -0.51 -3.07 0.91
C GLY A 108 0.02 -1.88 0.14
N VAL A 109 1.34 -1.84 -0.09
CA VAL A 109 1.98 -0.80 -0.91
C VAL A 109 1.58 -1.01 -2.38
N PRO A 110 1.09 0.03 -3.08
CA PRO A 110 0.66 -0.09 -4.46
C PRO A 110 1.84 -0.14 -5.45
N VAL A 111 1.70 -0.97 -6.48
CA VAL A 111 2.48 -0.95 -7.71
C VAL A 111 1.63 -0.47 -8.89
N ILE A 112 2.23 0.29 -9.80
CA ILE A 112 1.53 0.98 -10.89
C ILE A 112 1.71 0.20 -12.19
N ALA A 113 0.64 0.06 -12.97
CA ALA A 113 0.72 -0.49 -14.31
C ALA A 113 1.63 0.39 -15.22
N PRO A 114 2.31 -0.18 -16.23
CA PRO A 114 3.24 0.58 -17.07
C PRO A 114 2.62 1.78 -17.79
N ASP A 115 1.32 1.74 -18.07
CA ASP A 115 0.57 2.82 -18.72
C ASP A 115 -0.09 3.80 -17.72
N GLY A 116 0.06 3.56 -16.41
CA GLY A 116 -0.56 4.37 -15.35
C GLY A 116 -2.07 4.19 -15.21
N SER A 117 -2.70 3.29 -15.96
CA SER A 117 -4.16 3.08 -15.97
C SER A 117 -4.68 2.38 -14.71
N ARG A 118 -3.79 1.67 -14.00
CA ARG A 118 -4.13 0.83 -12.85
C ARG A 118 -3.10 0.84 -11.75
N LEU A 119 -3.58 0.53 -10.55
CA LEU A 119 -2.78 0.27 -9.36
C LEU A 119 -3.14 -1.12 -8.84
N ALA A 120 -2.16 -1.85 -8.31
CA ALA A 120 -2.40 -3.09 -7.59
C ALA A 120 -1.67 -3.06 -6.24
N ALA A 121 -2.28 -3.59 -5.19
CA ALA A 121 -1.66 -3.72 -3.88
C ALA A 121 -1.92 -5.13 -3.34
N GLY A 122 -0.87 -5.75 -2.83
CA GLY A 122 -0.92 -7.05 -2.18
C GLY A 122 -0.51 -6.93 -0.72
N ASN A 123 -1.17 -7.68 0.15
CA ASN A 123 -0.76 -7.83 1.55
C ASN A 123 -0.77 -9.31 1.94
N VAL A 124 0.17 -9.70 2.79
CA VAL A 124 0.26 -11.04 3.38
C VAL A 124 0.50 -10.89 4.87
N ASP A 125 -0.38 -11.49 5.67
CA ASP A 125 -0.24 -11.67 7.10
C ASP A 125 -0.95 -12.97 7.46
N LEU A 126 -0.17 -14.05 7.48
CA LEU A 126 -0.64 -15.44 7.66
C LEU A 126 -0.28 -16.01 9.04
N GLU A 127 0.41 -15.22 9.86
CA GLU A 127 0.92 -15.60 11.17
C GLU A 127 0.16 -14.90 12.28
N ALA A 128 0.01 -13.59 12.17
CA ALA A 128 -0.58 -12.76 13.20
C ALA A 128 -2.03 -12.37 12.86
N GLU A 129 -2.36 -12.35 11.56
CA GLU A 129 -3.70 -12.07 11.02
C GLU A 129 -4.27 -10.72 11.47
N TYR A 130 -3.40 -9.76 11.80
CA TYR A 130 -3.78 -8.39 12.12
C TYR A 130 -4.13 -7.57 10.88
N SER A 131 -3.71 -8.02 9.70
CA SER A 131 -4.03 -7.41 8.40
C SER A 131 -4.56 -8.45 7.40
N PRO A 132 -5.48 -8.07 6.48
CA PRO A 132 -6.02 -9.03 5.51
C PRO A 132 -5.00 -9.52 4.50
N THR A 133 -4.91 -10.83 4.26
CA THR A 133 -4.10 -11.36 3.15
C THR A 133 -4.88 -11.23 1.84
N THR A 134 -4.56 -10.21 1.06
CA THR A 134 -5.42 -9.75 -0.05
C THR A 134 -4.64 -9.33 -1.29
N LEU A 135 -5.30 -9.38 -2.45
CA LEU A 135 -4.91 -8.70 -3.69
C LEU A 135 -6.01 -7.74 -4.11
N GLN A 136 -5.67 -6.46 -4.23
CA GLN A 136 -6.60 -5.42 -4.66
C GLN A 136 -6.08 -4.74 -5.93
N ILE A 137 -6.98 -4.47 -6.89
CA ILE A 137 -6.67 -3.78 -8.15
C ILE A 137 -7.68 -2.66 -8.38
N TRP A 138 -7.19 -1.48 -8.75
CA TRP A 138 -8.01 -0.33 -9.09
C TRP A 138 -7.70 0.18 -10.49
N SER A 139 -8.72 0.65 -11.21
CA SER A 139 -8.53 1.60 -12.30
C SER A 139 -8.39 3.02 -11.78
N VAL A 140 -7.54 3.78 -12.47
CA VAL A 140 -7.29 5.19 -12.22
C VAL A 140 -8.28 6.01 -13.03
N ALA A 141 -9.23 6.65 -12.34
CA ALA A 141 -10.12 7.63 -12.94
C ALA A 141 -9.56 9.04 -12.75
N ALA A 142 -10.25 10.06 -13.28
CA ALA A 142 -9.77 11.43 -13.26
C ALA A 142 -9.50 11.95 -11.83
N ASP A 143 -10.41 11.69 -10.88
CA ASP A 143 -10.36 12.21 -9.51
C ASP A 143 -10.49 11.13 -8.42
N SER A 144 -10.56 9.86 -8.80
CA SER A 144 -10.78 8.73 -7.90
C SER A 144 -10.11 7.44 -8.39
N LEU A 145 -10.07 6.45 -7.52
CA LEU A 145 -9.72 5.07 -7.87
C LEU A 145 -11.00 4.22 -7.83
N ILE A 146 -11.20 3.40 -8.85
CA ILE A 146 -12.34 2.47 -8.94
C ILE A 146 -11.82 1.08 -8.67
N LEU A 147 -12.28 0.44 -7.60
CA LEU A 147 -11.90 -0.93 -7.25
C LEU A 147 -12.47 -1.89 -8.31
N GLU A 148 -11.60 -2.59 -9.02
CA GLU A 148 -11.95 -3.58 -10.05
C GLU A 148 -11.86 -5.02 -9.54
N PHE A 149 -10.99 -5.26 -8.56
CA PHE A 149 -10.75 -6.58 -8.00
C PHE A 149 -10.35 -6.47 -6.53
N ASP A 150 -10.95 -7.30 -5.69
CA ASP A 150 -10.56 -7.50 -4.30
C ASP A 150 -10.71 -8.98 -4.00
N HIS A 151 -9.60 -9.62 -3.65
CA HIS A 151 -9.56 -11.05 -3.35
C HIS A 151 -8.85 -11.28 -2.03
N ASP A 152 -9.57 -11.88 -1.10
CA ASP A 152 -9.07 -12.37 0.18
C ASP A 152 -8.70 -13.86 0.03
N PHE A 153 -7.45 -14.18 0.28
CA PHE A 153 -6.93 -15.55 0.15
C PHE A 153 -7.22 -16.43 1.36
N VAL A 154 -7.72 -15.86 2.46
CA VAL A 154 -7.93 -16.54 3.75
C VAL A 154 -9.43 -16.77 4.02
N ALA A 155 -10.33 -16.26 3.19
CA ALA A 155 -11.78 -16.34 3.40
C ALA A 155 -12.37 -17.77 3.29
N SER A 156 -12.16 -18.61 4.33
CA SER A 156 -12.94 -19.79 4.76
C SER A 156 -12.99 -21.06 3.87
N PRO A 157 -13.01 -22.27 4.48
CA PRO A 157 -11.99 -22.86 5.32
C PRO A 157 -11.00 -23.65 4.44
N VAL A 158 -9.81 -23.11 4.22
CA VAL A 158 -8.71 -23.86 3.59
C VAL A 158 -7.81 -24.38 4.69
N THR A 159 -7.29 -25.60 4.57
CA THR A 159 -6.26 -26.10 5.50
C THR A 159 -5.07 -25.14 5.48
N ALA A 160 -4.57 -24.74 6.66
CA ALA A 160 -3.52 -23.73 6.82
C ALA A 160 -2.32 -23.94 5.87
N ASP A 161 -1.95 -25.19 5.62
CA ASP A 161 -0.83 -25.57 4.73
C ASP A 161 -1.03 -25.25 3.23
N SER A 162 -2.23 -24.83 2.84
CA SER A 162 -2.58 -24.48 1.45
C SER A 162 -2.93 -23.01 1.25
N VAL A 163 -2.97 -22.23 2.33
CA VAL A 163 -3.24 -20.79 2.26
C VAL A 163 -1.96 -20.07 1.86
N TRP A 164 -2.09 -19.16 0.90
CA TRP A 164 -0.98 -18.33 0.44
C TRP A 164 -1.49 -16.95 0.07
N GLY A 165 -0.62 -15.96 0.16
CA GLY A 165 -0.87 -14.58 -0.23
C GLY A 165 0.03 -14.10 -1.36
N PRO A 166 -0.28 -12.93 -1.96
CA PRO A 166 0.47 -12.37 -3.06
C PRO A 166 1.66 -11.55 -2.54
N ARG A 167 2.87 -11.86 -3.01
CA ARG A 167 4.09 -11.10 -2.70
C ARG A 167 4.82 -10.67 -3.97
N ASN A 168 5.60 -9.59 -3.91
CA ASN A 168 6.43 -9.11 -5.02
C ASN A 168 5.63 -8.89 -6.31
N LEU A 169 4.58 -8.07 -6.22
CA LEU A 169 3.70 -7.75 -7.33
C LEU A 169 4.48 -7.03 -8.44
N GLU A 170 4.28 -7.47 -9.67
CA GLU A 170 4.91 -6.89 -10.85
C GLU A 170 3.95 -6.90 -12.04
N TRP A 171 3.68 -5.72 -12.60
CA TRP A 171 2.85 -5.61 -13.80
C TRP A 171 3.65 -6.05 -15.03
N LEU A 172 3.14 -7.05 -15.76
CA LEU A 172 3.71 -7.48 -17.04
C LEU A 172 3.20 -6.58 -18.18
N ASN A 173 1.95 -6.17 -18.09
CA ASN A 173 1.26 -5.24 -18.98
C ASN A 173 0.02 -4.68 -18.25
N PRO A 174 -0.72 -3.71 -18.80
CA PRO A 174 -1.88 -3.09 -18.11
C PRO A 174 -3.04 -4.03 -17.75
N THR A 175 -3.01 -5.27 -18.24
CA THR A 175 -4.06 -6.29 -18.04
C THR A 175 -3.54 -7.56 -17.38
N GLU A 176 -2.26 -7.61 -16.98
CA GLU A 176 -1.65 -8.80 -16.40
C GLU A 176 -0.60 -8.43 -15.35
N LEU A 177 -0.78 -8.97 -14.16
CA LEU A 177 0.11 -8.80 -13.02
C LEU A 177 0.61 -10.17 -12.56
N ARG A 178 1.90 -10.28 -12.30
CA ARG A 178 2.56 -11.45 -11.72
C ARG A 178 2.85 -11.20 -10.25
N PHE A 179 2.83 -12.25 -9.44
CA PHE A 179 3.27 -12.22 -8.04
C PHE A 179 3.78 -13.59 -7.59
N ALA A 180 4.65 -13.61 -6.59
CA ALA A 180 5.05 -14.82 -5.87
C ALA A 180 3.93 -15.25 -4.92
N ARG A 181 3.79 -16.56 -4.68
CA ARG A 181 2.92 -17.08 -3.63
C ARG A 181 3.73 -17.23 -2.35
N GLU A 182 3.33 -16.49 -1.32
CA GLU A 182 3.91 -16.55 0.02
C GLU A 182 2.97 -17.35 0.94
N PHE A 183 3.52 -18.35 1.62
CA PHE A 183 2.86 -19.21 2.60
C PHE A 183 3.33 -18.80 4.00
N SER A 184 2.71 -19.38 5.04
CA SER A 184 3.11 -19.14 6.43
C SER A 184 4.62 -19.31 6.65
N LEU A 185 5.15 -18.52 7.58
CA LEU A 185 6.57 -18.37 7.89
C LEU A 185 7.39 -17.75 6.74
N GLY A 186 6.73 -17.04 5.82
CA GLY A 186 7.35 -16.36 4.69
C GLY A 186 7.89 -17.28 3.60
N ALA A 187 7.50 -18.57 3.60
CA ALA A 187 7.94 -19.52 2.58
C ALA A 187 7.35 -19.13 1.21
N THR A 188 8.18 -19.01 0.17
CA THR A 188 7.69 -18.69 -1.18
C THR A 188 7.80 -19.90 -2.10
N ASN A 189 6.73 -20.20 -2.84
CA ASN A 189 6.72 -21.32 -3.78
C ASN A 189 5.95 -21.01 -5.08
N GLY A 190 6.70 -20.86 -6.17
CA GLY A 190 6.15 -20.58 -7.49
C GLY A 190 5.52 -19.20 -7.62
N THR A 191 4.99 -18.94 -8.80
CA THR A 191 4.36 -17.66 -9.15
C THR A 191 2.93 -17.89 -9.59
N ALA A 192 2.07 -16.92 -9.30
CA ALA A 192 0.73 -16.84 -9.88
C ALA A 192 0.61 -15.53 -10.68
N ARG A 193 -0.47 -15.45 -11.46
CA ARG A 193 -0.80 -14.27 -12.25
C ARG A 193 -2.25 -13.90 -12.00
N VAL A 194 -2.57 -12.62 -12.13
CA VAL A 194 -3.95 -12.16 -12.26
C VAL A 194 -4.08 -11.46 -13.60
N VAL A 195 -5.08 -11.86 -14.36
CA VAL A 195 -5.28 -11.42 -15.75
C VAL A 195 -6.67 -10.83 -15.89
N LEU A 196 -6.77 -9.66 -16.51
CA LEU A 196 -8.03 -9.08 -16.95
C LEU A 196 -8.40 -9.69 -18.30
N ASP A 197 -9.53 -10.38 -18.35
CA ASP A 197 -10.13 -10.81 -19.61
C ASP A 197 -11.03 -9.71 -20.21
N SER A 198 -12.12 -10.06 -20.89
CA SER A 198 -13.03 -9.06 -21.46
C SER A 198 -13.62 -8.11 -20.40
N THR A 199 -13.88 -8.58 -19.17
CA THR A 199 -14.51 -7.77 -18.12
C THR A 199 -14.15 -8.17 -16.69
N HIS A 200 -13.45 -9.27 -16.47
CA HIS A 200 -13.18 -9.79 -15.12
C HIS A 200 -11.71 -10.11 -14.91
N TRP A 201 -11.26 -9.88 -13.68
CA TRP A 201 -9.97 -10.31 -13.20
C TRP A 201 -10.04 -11.76 -12.72
N ARG A 202 -9.08 -12.58 -13.15
CA ARG A 202 -8.97 -13.98 -12.74
C ARG A 202 -7.55 -14.32 -12.30
N ILE A 203 -7.44 -15.04 -11.20
CA ILE A 203 -6.17 -15.59 -10.73
C ILE A 203 -5.88 -16.89 -11.47
N LEU A 204 -4.67 -16.99 -12.01
CA LEU A 204 -4.13 -18.15 -12.69
C LEU A 204 -2.94 -18.68 -11.90
N VAL A 205 -3.08 -19.89 -11.39
CA VAL A 205 -2.01 -20.63 -10.72
C VAL A 205 -1.53 -21.72 -11.69
N PRO A 206 -0.22 -21.77 -12.03
CA PRO A 206 0.35 -22.83 -12.86
C PRO A 206 0.23 -24.22 -12.25
#